data_AF-A0A7W0HDS0-F1
#
_entry.id   AF-A0A7W0HDS0-F1
#
_cell.length_a   1.000
_cell.length_b   1.000
_cell.length_c   1.000
_cell.angle_alpha   90.00
_cell.angle_beta   90.00
_cell.angle_gamma   90.00
#
_symmetry.space_group_name_H-M   'P 1'
#
loop_
_entity.id
_entity.type
_entity.pdbx_description
1 polymer ?
#
loop_
_entity_poly.entity_id
_entity_poly.type
_entity_poly.pdbx_seq_one_letter_code
_entity_poly.pdbx_strand_id
1 'polypeptide(L)' 'MADRVKVTEAVRRTGVPGAVIFLAIRHGELTTEQDDRGYDWVDPDEVASLTVPR' A
#
# COMPACT_ATOMS: atom_id res chain seq x y z
N MET A 1 16.44 -2.14 -0.21
CA MET A 1 15.55 -0.96 -0.22
C MET A 1 14.31 -1.41 -0.94
N ALA A 2 13.16 -1.46 -0.28
CA ALA A 2 11.90 -1.72 -0.97
C ALA A 2 11.54 -0.46 -1.77
N ASP A 3 11.35 -0.60 -3.08
CA ASP A 3 10.92 0.50 -3.93
C ASP A 3 9.47 0.83 -3.61
N ARG A 4 9.27 1.71 -2.62
CA ARG A 4 7.94 2.21 -2.27
C ARG A 4 7.33 2.91 -3.48
N VAL A 5 6.04 2.67 -3.69
CA VAL A 5 5.28 3.26 -4.79
C VAL A 5 4.04 3.96 -4.26
N LYS A 6 3.52 4.91 -5.03
CA LYS A 6 2.21 5.50 -4.73
C LYS A 6 1.13 4.43 -4.68
N VAL A 7 0.13 4.60 -3.82
CA VAL A 7 -1.03 3.70 -3.74
C VAL A 7 -1.62 3.37 -5.10
N THR A 8 -1.76 4.36 -6.00
CA THR A 8 -2.31 4.13 -7.36
C THR A 8 -1.47 3.17 -8.21
N GLU A 9 -0.15 3.17 -8.03
CA GLU A 9 0.76 2.24 -8.69
C GLU A 9 0.74 0.87 -8.00
N ALA A 10 0.65 0.82 -6.67
CA ALA A 10 0.48 -0.42 -5.93
C ALA A 10 -0.79 -1.18 -6.37
N VAL A 11 -1.91 -0.48 -6.57
CA VAL A 11 -3.15 -1.04 -7.12
C VAL A 11 -2.91 -1.70 -8.49
N ARG A 12 -2.17 -1.03 -9.37
CA ARG A 12 -1.88 -1.55 -10.73
C ARG A 12 -1.00 -2.80 -10.69
N ARG A 13 -0.03 -2.85 -9.77
CA ARG A 13 0.92 -3.97 -9.66
C ARG A 13 0.32 -5.19 -8.99
N THR A 14 -0.49 -4.98 -7.96
CA THR A 14 -0.97 -6.06 -7.07
C THR A 14 -2.40 -6.47 -7.35
N GLY A 15 -3.18 -5.64 -8.04
CA GLY A 15 -4.62 -5.84 -8.21
C GLY A 15 -5.44 -5.58 -6.93
N VAL A 16 -4.80 -5.23 -5.82
CA VAL A 16 -5.49 -4.92 -4.56
C VAL A 16 -6.23 -3.59 -4.71
N PRO A 17 -7.54 -3.51 -4.41
CA PRO A 17 -8.29 -2.28 -4.53
C PRO A 17 -7.72 -1.19 -3.61
N GLY A 18 -7.63 0.05 -4.11
CA GLY A 18 -7.06 1.16 -3.34
C GLY A 18 -7.76 1.39 -1.99
N ALA A 19 -9.07 1.16 -1.92
CA ALA A 19 -9.82 1.23 -0.65
C ALA A 19 -9.30 0.24 0.42
N VAL A 20 -8.89 -0.96 0.01
CA VAL A 20 -8.32 -1.97 0.91
C VAL A 20 -6.95 -1.50 1.40
N ILE A 21 -6.11 -0.96 0.51
CA ILE A 21 -4.80 -0.40 0.86
C ILE A 21 -4.96 0.75 1.88
N PHE A 22 -5.88 1.69 1.63
CA PHE A 22 -6.14 2.79 2.56
C PHE A 22 -6.66 2.33 3.92
N LEU A 23 -7.53 1.32 3.95
CA LEU A 23 -7.99 0.73 5.21
C LEU A 23 -6.84 0.07 5.97
N ALA A 24 -6.01 -0.72 5.29
CA ALA A 24 -4.85 -1.38 5.90
C ALA A 24 -3.84 -0.37 6.46
N ILE A 25 -3.58 0.75 5.77
CA ILE A 25 -2.79 1.87 6.30
C ILE A 25 -3.43 2.43 7.57
N ARG A 26 -4.73 2.72 7.54
CA ARG A 26 -5.46 3.29 8.70
C ARG A 26 -5.47 2.36 9.90
N HIS A 27 -5.47 1.05 9.68
CA HIS A 27 -5.40 0.03 10.73
C HIS A 27 -3.97 -0.26 11.19
N GLY A 28 -2.94 0.33 10.56
CA GLY A 28 -1.53 0.10 10.88
C GLY A 28 -1.00 -1.25 10.40
N GLU A 29 -1.68 -1.88 9.44
CA GLU A 29 -1.33 -3.18 8.85
C GLU A 29 -0.30 -3.05 7.73
N LEU A 30 -0.24 -1.87 7.09
CA LEU A 30 0.77 -1.52 6.09
C LEU A 30 1.66 -0.40 6.60
N THR A 31 2.95 -0.49 6.29
CA THR A 31 3.86 0.62 6.49
C THR A 31 3.67 1.63 5.35
N THR A 32 3.46 2.89 5.71
CA THR A 32 3.37 3.97 4.72
C THR A 32 4.37 5.09 5.00
N GLU A 33 4.71 5.85 3.97
CA GLU A 33 5.43 7.13 4.06
C GLU A 33 4.64 8.16 3.28
N GLN A 34 4.33 9.27 3.92
CA GLN A 34 3.60 10.36 3.31
C GLN A 34 4.60 11.38 2.75
N ASP A 35 4.46 11.75 1.48
CA ASP A 35 5.27 12.83 0.91
C ASP A 35 4.75 14.23 1.29
N ASP A 36 5.52 15.27 0.97
CA ASP A 36 5.17 16.67 1.26
C ASP A 36 3.85 17.14 0.60
N ARG A 37 3.31 16.37 -0.35
CA ARG A 37 2.04 16.64 -1.03
C ARG A 37 0.88 15.86 -0.41
N GLY A 38 1.15 15.05 0.60
CA GLY A 38 0.16 14.24 1.29
C GLY A 38 -0.13 12.89 0.64
N TYR A 39 0.66 12.44 -0.34
CA TYR A 39 0.45 11.12 -0.96
C TYR A 39 1.09 10.02 -0.12
N ASP A 40 0.34 8.93 0.07
CA ASP A 40 0.84 7.71 0.70
C ASP A 40 1.67 6.87 -0.29
N TRP A 41 2.88 6.53 0.16
CA TRP A 41 3.79 5.61 -0.51
C TRP A 41 3.89 4.33 0.30
N VAL A 42 3.69 3.19 -0.37
CA VAL A 42 3.59 1.86 0.23
C VAL A 42 4.51 0.87 -0.47
N ASP A 43 4.88 -0.18 0.25
CA ASP A 43 5.60 -1.32 -0.32
C ASP A 43 4.61 -2.22 -1.09
N PRO A 44 4.80 -2.45 -2.42
CA PRO A 44 3.96 -3.37 -3.18
C PRO A 44 3.91 -4.80 -2.62
N ASP A 45 4.99 -5.27 -1.98
CA ASP A 45 5.08 -6.63 -1.47
C ASP A 45 4.25 -6.77 -0.17
N GLU A 46 4.26 -5.76 0.70
CA GLU A 46 3.34 -5.70 1.84
C GLU A 46 1.88 -5.65 1.37
N VAL A 47 1.58 -4.86 0.33
CA VAL A 47 0.25 -4.78 -0.26
C VAL A 47 -0.21 -6.13 -0.82
N ALA A 48 0.66 -6.84 -1.54
CA ALA A 48 0.34 -8.17 -2.08
C ALA A 48 0.00 -9.18 -0.97
N SER A 49 0.64 -9.05 0.20
CA SER A 49 0.39 -9.93 1.36
C SER A 49 -1.02 -9.81 1.95
N LEU A 50 -1.74 -8.70 1.70
CA LEU A 50 -3.13 -8.51 2.16
C LEU A 50 -4.13 -9.49 1.53
N THR A 51 -3.77 -10.13 0.42
CA THR A 51 -4.63 -11.09 -0.29
C THR A 51 -4.45 -12.52 0.17
N VAL A 52 -3.42 -12.80 0.96
CA VAL A 52 -3.16 -14.13 1.49
C VAL A 52 -3.91 -14.25 2.82
N PRO A 53 -4.86 -15.20 2.97
CA PRO A 53 -5.50 -15.43 4.25
C PRO A 53 -4.44 -15.79 5.30
N ARG A 54 -4.40 -15.01 6.38
CA ARG A 54 -3.56 -15.26 7.57
C ARG A 54 -4.16 -16.35 8.45
#